data_AF-A0A942GG97-F1
#
_entry.id   AF-A0A942GG97-F1
#
_cell.length_a   1.000
_cell.length_b   1.000
_cell.length_c   1.000
_cell.angle_alpha   90.00
_cell.angle_beta   90.00
_cell.angle_gamma   90.00
#
_symmetry.space_group_name_H-M   'P 1'
#
loop_
_entity.id
_entity.type
_entity.pdbx_description
1 polymer ?
#
loop_
_entity_poly.entity_id
_entity_poly.type
_entity_poly.pdbx_seq_one_letter_code
_entity_poly.pdbx_strand_id
1 'polypeptide(L)'
;MNNKSSSGIQIFFLLIIMMISIIAGHTRAQSTQGIISGEVRDAATKQPLPGANIIIVGTNIGAASNEIGYYVIKNVPPGKYIIKASMIGYEPSAFTDLIVNPNRNHSVMFELHPAIMEMSEVNVTADYFSKPVENTVSFRTITPEEIRRSPGSAEDIFRVMQSLPGVATAGARSAQLIVRGGSPDENLTLLDGIEVYNPIHFARTGESMGIISIVNPALLQKVDFLTGGFPAKYGDKMSSVFDLSLREGNKEIFNTDANLNIAGFGVMLDGPVIENSNMVFSIRRGFFDLITSALNRPAAPSYYDAVGKITYAVNKNNRISLVGFYYLDQIERTGSTKEKNVTWNRYDYLTRDDYGAAIGVNWRSLITEKTFSLVTASYTSNGWNTLQGTESEPTLMGEEIREDEFSLKSELNFQLFTNINLKIGGQFKIINSNNESWIPEDTLRTGRIIPANTISYQPEATTKGALFLQSSFRIIDPLIITASLRYDYFALTTENNFSPRISLSYN
;
A
#
# COMPACT_ATOMS: atom_id res chain seq x y z
N MET A 1 41.52 28.96 -14.34
CA MET A 1 42.03 27.82 -13.54
C MET A 1 41.64 28.03 -12.08
N ASN A 2 40.53 27.44 -11.63
CA ASN A 2 40.04 27.55 -10.25
C ASN A 2 40.06 26.17 -9.60
N ASN A 3 41.08 25.92 -8.80
CA ASN A 3 41.37 24.65 -8.12
C ASN A 3 40.66 24.59 -6.75
N LYS A 4 39.35 24.91 -6.71
CA LYS A 4 38.55 24.96 -5.46
C LYS A 4 37.51 23.84 -5.31
N SER A 5 37.31 22.96 -6.31
CA SER A 5 36.32 21.87 -6.21
C SER A 5 36.88 20.52 -5.74
N SER A 6 38.21 20.35 -5.63
CA SER A 6 38.80 19.05 -5.24
C SER A 6 38.83 18.79 -3.73
N SER A 7 38.85 19.84 -2.90
CA SER A 7 38.96 19.74 -1.45
C SER A 7 37.67 19.21 -0.78
N GLY A 8 36.49 19.60 -1.29
CA GLY A 8 35.21 19.09 -0.80
C GLY A 8 35.01 17.60 -1.08
N ILE A 9 35.46 17.12 -2.24
CA ILE A 9 35.39 15.71 -2.64
C ILE A 9 36.33 14.86 -1.78
N GLN A 10 37.52 15.36 -1.46
CA GLN A 10 38.48 14.66 -0.59
C GLN A 10 37.98 14.55 0.86
N ILE A 11 37.35 15.60 1.40
CA ILE A 11 36.75 15.58 2.73
C ILE A 11 35.57 14.61 2.79
N PHE A 12 34.74 14.58 1.75
CA PHE A 12 33.64 13.62 1.63
C PHE A 12 34.13 12.16 1.58
N PHE A 13 35.18 11.88 0.81
CA PHE A 13 35.81 10.55 0.76
C PHE A 13 36.42 10.15 2.11
N LEU A 14 37.06 11.08 2.82
CA LEU A 14 37.61 10.85 4.16
C LEU A 14 36.51 10.55 5.19
N LEU A 15 35.38 11.25 5.13
CA LEU A 15 34.23 10.99 5.99
C LEU A 15 33.61 9.62 5.71
N ILE A 16 33.52 9.21 4.44
CA ILE A 16 33.07 7.87 4.05
C ILE A 16 34.02 6.80 4.60
N ILE A 17 35.34 6.97 4.45
CA ILE A 17 36.34 6.02 4.95
C ILE A 17 36.30 5.94 6.48
N MET A 18 36.12 7.07 7.17
CA MET A 18 35.99 7.10 8.63
C MET A 18 34.71 6.40 9.09
N MET A 19 33.59 6.60 8.39
CA MET A 19 32.33 5.91 8.67
C MET A 19 32.44 4.40 8.43
N ILE A 20 33.10 3.96 7.35
CA ILE A 20 33.40 2.55 7.07
C ILE A 20 34.27 1.93 8.17
N SER A 21 35.24 2.67 8.69
CA SER A 21 36.15 2.21 9.74
C SER A 21 35.46 2.02 11.09
N ILE A 22 34.46 2.86 11.41
CA ILE A 22 33.65 2.74 12.64
C ILE A 22 32.70 1.53 12.57
N ILE A 23 32.15 1.22 11.39
CA ILE A 23 31.28 0.05 11.17
C ILE A 23 32.07 -1.26 11.27
N ALA A 24 33.35 -1.28 10.88
CA ALA A 24 34.21 -2.45 10.96
C ALA A 24 34.52 -2.93 12.39
N GLY A 25 34.32 -2.08 13.41
CA GLY A 25 34.61 -2.40 14.82
C GLY A 25 33.59 -3.30 15.52
N HIS A 26 32.40 -3.53 14.94
CA HIS A 26 31.27 -4.21 15.60
C HIS A 26 31.04 -5.67 15.15
N THR A 27 31.95 -6.29 14.42
CA THR A 27 31.76 -7.65 13.89
C THR A 27 32.20 -8.75 14.86
N ARG A 28 31.59 -8.86 16.05
CA ARG A 28 31.72 -10.07 16.90
C ARG A 28 30.40 -10.39 17.59
N ALA A 29 29.79 -11.49 17.12
CA ALA A 29 28.58 -12.21 17.60
C ALA A 29 27.41 -12.25 16.60
N GLN A 30 27.70 -12.50 15.32
CA GLN A 30 26.66 -12.74 14.33
C GLN A 30 26.18 -14.20 14.44
N SER A 31 24.94 -14.40 14.85
CA SER A 31 24.24 -15.68 14.65
C SER A 31 24.22 -15.99 13.15
N THR A 32 24.68 -17.16 12.75
CA THR A 32 24.66 -17.57 11.33
C THR A 32 23.28 -17.99 10.86
N GLN A 33 22.29 -17.99 11.77
CA GLN A 33 20.93 -18.48 11.53
C GLN A 33 19.93 -17.33 11.62
N GLY A 34 18.86 -17.43 10.82
CA GLY A 34 17.71 -16.55 10.86
C GLY A 34 16.66 -17.00 11.87
N ILE A 35 15.66 -16.14 12.05
CA ILE A 35 14.48 -16.39 12.88
C ILE A 35 13.26 -16.19 11.99
N ILE A 36 12.24 -17.01 12.19
CA ILE A 36 10.91 -16.77 11.62
C ILE A 36 9.95 -16.59 12.78
N SER A 37 9.10 -15.58 12.72
CA SER A 37 8.09 -15.33 13.75
C SER A 37 6.79 -14.87 13.11
N GLY A 38 5.72 -14.82 13.88
CA GLY A 38 4.45 -14.31 13.38
C GLY A 38 3.27 -14.75 14.21
N GLU A 39 2.08 -14.55 13.67
CA GLU A 39 0.81 -14.86 14.33
C GLU A 39 -0.02 -15.80 13.46
N VAL A 40 -0.73 -16.74 14.10
CA VAL A 40 -1.72 -17.61 13.48
C VAL A 40 -3.09 -17.27 14.05
N ARG A 41 -4.05 -17.01 13.16
CA ARG A 41 -5.40 -16.60 13.51
C ARG A 41 -6.46 -17.28 12.65
N ASP A 42 -7.66 -17.34 13.18
CA ASP A 42 -8.85 -17.70 12.41
C ASP A 42 -9.15 -16.57 11.41
N ALA A 43 -9.30 -16.93 10.13
CA ALA A 43 -9.55 -15.96 9.06
C ALA A 43 -10.91 -15.26 9.17
N ALA A 44 -11.93 -15.95 9.69
CA ALA A 44 -13.32 -15.50 9.83
C ALA A 44 -13.57 -14.72 11.12
N THR A 45 -12.96 -15.12 12.24
CA THR A 45 -13.20 -14.50 13.57
C THR A 45 -12.05 -13.62 14.05
N LYS A 46 -10.87 -13.72 13.41
CA LYS A 46 -9.61 -13.08 13.82
C LYS A 46 -9.14 -13.46 15.23
N GLN A 47 -9.72 -14.52 15.80
CA GLN A 47 -9.28 -15.08 17.06
C GLN A 47 -7.87 -15.68 16.92
N PRO A 48 -7.00 -15.54 17.93
CA PRO A 48 -5.73 -16.25 17.94
C PRO A 48 -5.97 -17.76 17.94
N LEU A 49 -5.14 -18.49 17.20
CA LEU A 49 -5.18 -19.95 17.16
C LEU A 49 -4.03 -20.52 17.97
N PRO A 50 -4.22 -20.85 19.27
CA PRO A 50 -3.19 -21.47 20.09
C PRO A 50 -2.99 -22.94 19.69
N GLY A 51 -1.74 -23.41 19.71
CA GLY A 51 -1.40 -24.79 19.37
C GLY A 51 -1.44 -25.11 17.87
N ALA A 52 -1.59 -24.12 16.99
CA ALA A 52 -1.36 -24.30 15.56
C ALA A 52 0.09 -24.68 15.33
N ASN A 53 0.33 -25.66 14.45
CA ASN A 53 1.66 -26.17 14.13
C ASN A 53 2.20 -25.47 12.89
N ILE A 54 3.36 -24.82 13.02
CA ILE A 54 4.08 -24.15 11.95
C ILE A 54 5.34 -24.95 11.65
N ILE A 55 5.46 -25.46 10.43
CA ILE A 55 6.60 -26.28 9.98
C ILE A 55 7.26 -25.71 8.73
N ILE A 56 8.59 -25.79 8.68
CA ILE A 56 9.37 -25.52 7.47
C ILE A 56 9.39 -26.79 6.63
N VAL A 57 8.72 -26.77 5.48
CA VAL A 57 8.56 -27.91 4.58
C VAL A 57 9.92 -28.44 4.14
N GLY A 58 10.11 -29.76 4.21
CA GLY A 58 11.37 -30.43 3.90
C GLY A 58 12.39 -30.44 5.04
N THR A 59 12.02 -29.97 6.23
CA THR A 59 12.85 -30.02 7.44
C THR A 59 12.05 -30.49 8.65
N ASN A 60 12.75 -30.77 9.77
CA ASN A 60 12.13 -31.04 11.07
C ASN A 60 12.03 -29.77 11.96
N ILE A 61 12.25 -28.59 11.38
CA ILE A 61 12.26 -27.32 12.10
C ILE A 61 10.84 -26.74 12.08
N GLY A 62 10.33 -26.37 13.26
CA GLY A 62 8.99 -25.80 13.41
C GLY A 62 8.76 -25.24 14.81
N ALA A 63 7.57 -24.72 15.03
CA ALA A 63 7.10 -24.23 16.33
C ALA A 63 5.57 -24.36 16.42
N ALA A 64 5.05 -24.38 17.65
CA ALA A 64 3.63 -24.22 17.92
C ALA A 64 3.31 -22.78 18.32
N SER A 65 2.15 -22.28 17.94
CA SER A 65 1.65 -20.98 18.40
C SER A 65 1.23 -21.01 19.87
N ASN A 66 1.44 -19.91 20.59
CA ASN A 66 1.08 -19.75 22.01
C ASN A 66 -0.39 -19.28 22.19
N GLU A 67 -0.80 -18.97 23.44
CA GLU A 67 -2.16 -18.51 23.79
C GLU A 67 -2.68 -17.31 22.99
N ILE A 68 -1.78 -16.45 22.50
CA ILE A 68 -2.14 -15.27 21.69
C ILE A 68 -1.92 -15.51 20.19
N GLY A 69 -1.74 -16.78 19.80
CA GLY A 69 -1.52 -17.21 18.42
C GLY A 69 -0.12 -16.90 17.90
N TYR A 70 0.81 -16.41 18.72
CA TYR A 70 2.14 -16.01 18.29
C TYR A 70 3.12 -17.19 18.32
N TYR A 71 4.01 -17.28 17.33
CA TYR A 71 5.01 -18.33 17.21
C TYR A 71 6.39 -17.75 16.88
N VAL A 72 7.45 -18.47 17.27
CA VAL A 72 8.84 -18.13 16.93
C VAL A 72 9.61 -19.42 16.62
N ILE A 73 10.13 -19.52 15.41
CA ILE A 73 11.05 -20.56 14.95
C ILE A 73 12.46 -19.96 14.96
N LYS A 74 13.29 -20.39 15.90
CA LYS A 74 14.69 -19.95 16.02
C LYS A 74 15.62 -20.85 15.20
N ASN A 75 16.84 -20.38 14.97
CA ASN A 75 17.93 -21.21 14.46
C ASN A 75 17.70 -21.77 13.04
N VAL A 76 17.01 -21.00 12.19
CA VAL A 76 16.69 -21.39 10.82
C VAL A 76 17.91 -21.12 9.93
N PRO A 77 18.49 -22.14 9.26
CA PRO A 77 19.58 -21.90 8.34
C PRO A 77 19.18 -20.91 7.24
N PRO A 78 20.10 -20.07 6.74
CA PRO A 78 19.81 -19.20 5.61
C PRO A 78 19.43 -20.02 4.37
N GLY A 79 18.39 -19.61 3.67
CA GLY A 79 17.87 -20.38 2.55
C GLY A 79 16.48 -19.94 2.10
N LYS A 80 15.99 -20.62 1.06
CA LYS A 80 14.65 -20.42 0.52
C LYS A 80 13.75 -21.54 1.02
N TYR A 81 12.62 -21.18 1.64
CA TYR A 81 11.74 -22.13 2.31
C TYR A 81 10.27 -21.96 1.93
N ILE A 82 9.51 -23.04 2.14
CA ILE A 82 8.05 -23.00 2.22
C ILE A 82 7.69 -23.27 3.68
N ILE A 83 6.79 -22.47 4.23
CA ILE A 83 6.33 -22.60 5.61
C ILE A 83 4.85 -22.94 5.59
N LYS A 84 4.46 -23.96 6.34
CA LYS A 84 3.07 -24.41 6.42
C LYS A 84 2.56 -24.27 7.85
N ALA A 85 1.42 -23.61 8.01
CA ALA A 85 0.64 -23.58 9.24
C ALA A 85 -0.54 -24.53 9.13
N SER A 86 -0.79 -25.31 10.18
CA SER A 86 -1.90 -26.28 10.22
C SER A 86 -2.44 -26.44 11.64
N MET A 87 -3.75 -26.66 11.74
CA MET A 87 -4.44 -26.91 13.00
C MET A 87 -5.66 -27.80 12.73
N ILE A 88 -5.99 -28.70 13.66
CA ILE A 88 -7.18 -29.56 13.53
C ILE A 88 -8.43 -28.69 13.43
N GLY A 89 -9.32 -29.02 12.48
CA GLY A 89 -10.52 -28.23 12.20
C GLY A 89 -10.28 -27.01 11.32
N TYR A 90 -9.07 -26.84 10.75
CA TYR A 90 -8.74 -25.75 9.83
C TYR A 90 -8.08 -26.27 8.56
N GLU A 91 -8.34 -25.58 7.45
CA GLU A 91 -7.62 -25.76 6.19
C GLU A 91 -6.16 -25.29 6.39
N PRO A 92 -5.16 -26.11 6.02
CA PRO A 92 -3.76 -25.72 6.15
C PRO A 92 -3.42 -24.57 5.19
N SER A 93 -2.62 -23.61 5.65
CA SER A 93 -2.15 -22.49 4.85
C SER A 93 -0.63 -22.56 4.67
N ALA A 94 -0.14 -22.20 3.49
CA ALA A 94 1.28 -22.22 3.18
C ALA A 94 1.76 -20.84 2.70
N PHE A 95 2.91 -20.41 3.22
CA PHE A 95 3.65 -19.26 2.74
C PHE A 95 4.85 -19.78 1.96
N THR A 96 4.86 -19.52 0.66
CA THR A 96 5.91 -19.98 -0.23
C THR A 96 7.05 -18.98 -0.31
N ASP A 97 8.18 -19.45 -0.81
CA ASP A 97 9.23 -18.58 -1.32
C ASP A 97 9.93 -17.67 -0.30
N LEU A 98 9.74 -17.88 1.01
CA LEU A 98 10.39 -17.08 2.04
C LEU A 98 11.92 -17.21 1.96
N ILE A 99 12.61 -16.07 1.88
CA ILE A 99 14.07 -16.01 1.90
C ILE A 99 14.53 -15.68 3.31
N VAL A 100 15.09 -16.68 4.00
CA VAL A 100 15.66 -16.51 5.33
C VAL A 100 17.11 -16.06 5.20
N ASN A 101 17.41 -14.93 5.84
CA ASN A 101 18.74 -14.33 5.90
C ASN A 101 19.34 -14.50 7.30
N PRO A 102 20.67 -14.61 7.44
CA PRO A 102 21.34 -14.67 8.75
C PRO A 102 21.04 -13.43 9.60
N ASN A 103 20.90 -13.59 10.92
CA ASN A 103 20.63 -12.50 11.88
C ASN A 103 19.36 -11.68 11.60
N ARG A 104 18.45 -12.17 10.76
CA ARG A 104 17.20 -11.48 10.48
C ARG A 104 16.03 -12.29 10.99
N ASN A 105 15.05 -11.59 11.57
CA ASN A 105 13.78 -12.17 11.90
C ASN A 105 12.76 -11.81 10.80
N HIS A 106 12.14 -12.83 10.21
CA HIS A 106 11.12 -12.70 9.17
C HIS A 106 9.75 -12.91 9.78
N SER A 107 8.88 -11.90 9.65
CA SER A 107 7.52 -11.93 10.20
C SER A 107 6.53 -12.46 9.16
N VAL A 108 5.85 -13.57 9.45
CA VAL A 108 4.86 -14.20 8.56
C VAL A 108 3.57 -14.46 9.33
N MET A 109 2.49 -13.78 8.97
CA MET A 109 1.16 -14.02 9.54
C MET A 109 0.39 -15.07 8.73
N PHE A 110 -0.26 -15.99 9.42
CA PHE A 110 -1.17 -16.98 8.84
C PHE A 110 -2.61 -16.72 9.29
N GLU A 111 -3.52 -16.64 8.32
CA GLU A 111 -4.96 -16.70 8.56
C GLU A 111 -5.48 -18.05 8.06
N LEU A 112 -5.99 -18.88 8.98
CA LEU A 112 -6.51 -20.21 8.67
C LEU A 112 -8.02 -20.19 8.54
N HIS A 113 -8.55 -20.85 7.52
CA HIS A 113 -10.00 -20.99 7.33
C HIS A 113 -10.51 -22.24 8.06
N PRO A 114 -11.62 -22.17 8.81
CA PRO A 114 -12.22 -23.36 9.40
C PRO A 114 -12.57 -24.40 8.33
N ALA A 115 -12.15 -25.64 8.54
CA ALA A 115 -12.49 -26.77 7.67
C ALA A 115 -13.80 -27.41 8.14
N ILE A 116 -14.66 -27.79 7.19
CA ILE A 116 -15.82 -28.63 7.48
C ILE A 116 -15.30 -30.07 7.55
N MET A 117 -15.20 -30.64 8.75
CA MET A 117 -14.76 -32.02 8.90
C MET A 117 -15.88 -32.97 8.46
N GLU A 118 -15.85 -33.44 7.21
CA GLU A 118 -16.54 -34.68 6.84
C GLU A 118 -15.72 -35.90 7.32
N MET A 119 -16.40 -36.93 7.83
CA MET A 119 -15.80 -38.12 8.46
C MET A 119 -15.05 -39.08 7.51
N SER A 120 -14.69 -38.63 6.31
CA SER A 120 -13.89 -39.43 5.39
C SER A 120 -12.47 -38.85 5.33
N GLU A 121 -11.48 -39.72 5.42
CA GLU A 121 -10.06 -39.37 5.36
C GLU A 121 -9.74 -38.66 4.04
N VAL A 122 -9.76 -37.32 4.06
CA VAL A 122 -9.33 -36.50 2.93
C VAL A 122 -7.85 -36.22 3.11
N ASN A 123 -7.05 -36.69 2.15
CA ASN A 123 -5.65 -36.33 2.02
C ASN A 123 -5.59 -34.86 1.55
N VAL A 124 -5.62 -33.90 2.49
CA VAL A 124 -5.66 -32.47 2.17
C VAL A 124 -4.26 -31.99 1.77
N THR A 125 -4.02 -31.90 0.46
CA THR A 125 -2.93 -31.07 -0.07
C THR A 125 -3.34 -29.61 0.03
N ALA A 126 -2.56 -28.80 0.75
CA ALA A 126 -2.77 -27.36 0.77
C ALA A 126 -2.59 -26.83 -0.65
N ASP A 127 -3.62 -26.18 -1.20
CA ASP A 127 -3.50 -25.51 -2.48
C ASP A 127 -2.63 -24.25 -2.31
N TYR A 128 -1.78 -23.97 -3.30
CA TYR A 128 -0.80 -22.88 -3.22
C TYR A 128 -1.43 -21.48 -3.22
N PHE A 129 -2.70 -21.36 -3.61
CA PHE A 129 -3.46 -20.11 -3.66
C PHE A 129 -4.75 -20.25 -2.84
N SER A 130 -4.75 -19.78 -1.59
CA SER A 130 -5.98 -19.68 -0.79
C SER A 130 -6.79 -18.46 -1.23
N LYS A 131 -8.02 -18.67 -1.71
CA LYS A 131 -8.97 -17.59 -1.99
C LYS A 131 -9.84 -17.36 -0.76
N PRO A 132 -9.94 -16.13 -0.22
CA PRO A 132 -10.85 -15.84 0.87
C PRO A 132 -12.28 -16.18 0.48
N VAL A 133 -13.04 -16.81 1.37
CA VAL A 133 -14.47 -17.14 1.18
C VAL A 133 -15.30 -15.89 0.83
N GLU A 134 -14.85 -14.71 1.26
CA GLU A 134 -15.51 -13.43 0.97
C GLU A 134 -15.24 -12.88 -0.44
N ASN A 135 -14.18 -13.35 -1.12
CA ASN A 135 -13.70 -12.82 -2.40
C ASN A 135 -13.56 -13.97 -3.40
N THR A 136 -14.66 -14.33 -4.05
CA THR A 136 -14.77 -15.59 -4.79
C THR A 136 -14.40 -15.47 -6.28
N VAL A 137 -14.57 -14.30 -6.90
CA VAL A 137 -14.36 -14.07 -8.34
C VAL A 137 -13.43 -12.90 -8.61
N SER A 138 -12.66 -12.95 -9.70
CA SER A 138 -11.81 -11.85 -10.18
C SER A 138 -10.81 -11.31 -9.13
N PHE A 139 -10.37 -12.18 -8.21
CA PHE A 139 -9.52 -11.90 -7.06
C PHE A 139 -8.15 -12.59 -7.21
N ARG A 140 -7.08 -11.89 -6.86
CA ARG A 140 -5.74 -12.46 -6.73
C ARG A 140 -5.02 -11.86 -5.53
N THR A 141 -4.45 -12.72 -4.69
CA THR A 141 -3.49 -12.31 -3.66
C THR A 141 -2.08 -12.41 -4.24
N ILE A 142 -1.29 -11.36 -4.05
CA ILE A 142 0.12 -11.29 -4.45
C ILE A 142 0.96 -11.06 -3.19
N THR A 143 2.02 -11.85 -3.04
CA THR A 143 2.93 -11.76 -1.89
C THR A 143 4.10 -10.81 -2.17
N PRO A 144 4.74 -10.24 -1.13
CA PRO A 144 5.97 -9.47 -1.27
C PRO A 144 7.07 -10.20 -2.07
N GLU A 145 7.19 -11.51 -1.89
CA GLU A 145 8.17 -12.37 -2.54
C GLU A 145 7.87 -12.56 -4.03
N GLU A 146 6.59 -12.67 -4.42
CA GLU A 146 6.18 -12.69 -5.83
C GLU A 146 6.54 -11.37 -6.51
N ILE A 147 6.38 -10.23 -5.82
CA ILE A 147 6.71 -8.91 -6.36
C ILE A 147 8.22 -8.77 -6.61
N ARG A 148 9.03 -9.09 -5.60
CA ARG A 148 10.50 -8.98 -5.66
C ARG A 148 11.12 -9.86 -6.74
N ARG A 149 10.48 -10.99 -7.05
CA ARG A 149 10.98 -11.94 -8.04
C ARG A 149 10.42 -11.72 -9.43
N SER A 150 9.44 -10.84 -9.58
CA SER A 150 8.84 -10.54 -10.87
C SER A 150 9.87 -9.84 -11.77
N PRO A 151 10.29 -10.46 -12.90
CA PRO A 151 11.28 -9.86 -13.77
C PRO A 151 10.77 -8.56 -14.39
N GLY A 152 11.62 -7.53 -14.45
CA GLY A 152 11.30 -6.25 -15.10
C GLY A 152 10.32 -5.35 -14.33
N SER A 153 9.83 -5.77 -13.16
CA SER A 153 8.96 -4.96 -12.31
C SER A 153 9.71 -3.90 -11.49
N ALA A 154 11.04 -4.03 -11.36
CA ALA A 154 11.87 -3.18 -10.50
C ALA A 154 11.39 -3.14 -9.03
N GLU A 155 10.87 -4.28 -8.53
CA GLU A 155 10.25 -4.40 -7.19
C GLU A 155 9.07 -3.45 -6.98
N ASP A 156 8.33 -3.13 -8.05
CA ASP A 156 7.16 -2.25 -8.00
C ASP A 156 5.86 -3.05 -8.09
N ILE A 157 5.00 -2.93 -7.06
CA ILE A 157 3.72 -3.65 -6.99
C ILE A 157 2.84 -3.39 -8.21
N PHE A 158 2.69 -2.13 -8.64
CA PHE A 158 1.79 -1.79 -9.73
C PHE A 158 2.33 -2.29 -11.06
N ARG A 159 3.65 -2.29 -11.26
CA ARG A 159 4.26 -2.90 -12.47
C ARG A 159 4.06 -4.41 -12.53
N VAL A 160 4.07 -5.11 -11.40
CA VAL A 160 3.73 -6.54 -11.37
C VAL A 160 2.28 -6.76 -11.81
N MET A 161 1.36 -5.90 -11.40
CA MET A 161 -0.05 -6.00 -11.77
C MET A 161 -0.28 -5.81 -13.28
N GLN A 162 0.61 -5.11 -13.98
CA GLN A 162 0.55 -4.94 -15.44
C GLN A 162 0.68 -6.26 -16.20
N SER A 163 1.23 -7.31 -15.59
CA SER A 163 1.28 -8.64 -16.23
C SER A 163 -0.04 -9.43 -16.09
N LEU A 164 -1.01 -8.91 -15.34
CA LEU A 164 -2.28 -9.59 -15.12
C LEU A 164 -3.26 -9.35 -16.28
N PRO A 165 -4.07 -10.36 -16.66
CA PRO A 165 -5.11 -10.18 -17.67
C PRO A 165 -6.09 -9.07 -17.29
N GLY A 166 -6.42 -8.22 -18.26
CA GLY A 166 -7.33 -7.09 -18.05
C GLY A 166 -6.69 -5.90 -17.34
N VAL A 167 -5.38 -5.86 -17.18
CA VAL A 167 -4.63 -4.71 -16.68
C VAL A 167 -3.76 -4.15 -17.81
N ALA A 168 -3.87 -2.85 -18.06
CA ALA A 168 -3.05 -2.09 -18.98
C ALA A 168 -2.35 -0.95 -18.24
N THR A 169 -1.35 -0.34 -18.86
CA THR A 169 -0.66 0.85 -18.33
C THR A 169 -1.20 2.12 -18.97
N ALA A 170 -1.25 3.22 -18.20
CA ALA A 170 -1.62 4.54 -18.71
C ALA A 170 -0.54 5.19 -19.61
N GLY A 171 0.66 4.59 -19.70
CA GLY A 171 1.74 5.06 -20.56
C GLY A 171 2.97 4.16 -20.50
N ALA A 172 3.85 4.24 -21.50
CA ALA A 172 4.97 3.30 -21.66
C ALA A 172 5.94 3.23 -20.45
N ARG A 173 5.99 4.28 -19.62
CA ARG A 173 6.82 4.33 -18.42
C ARG A 173 5.99 4.46 -17.14
N SER A 174 4.66 4.47 -17.25
CA SER A 174 3.76 4.69 -16.14
C SER A 174 3.55 3.41 -15.32
N ALA A 175 3.48 3.57 -14.00
CA ALA A 175 3.00 2.59 -13.04
C ALA A 175 1.47 2.69 -12.85
N GLN A 176 0.81 3.73 -13.37
CA GLN A 176 -0.64 3.86 -13.30
C GLN A 176 -1.32 2.74 -14.10
N LEU A 177 -2.41 2.22 -13.56
CA LEU A 177 -3.09 1.04 -14.09
C LEU A 177 -4.45 1.41 -14.66
N ILE A 178 -4.70 0.93 -15.88
CA ILE A 178 -6.00 0.91 -16.51
C ILE A 178 -6.54 -0.51 -16.35
N VAL A 179 -7.55 -0.72 -15.52
CA VAL A 179 -8.09 -2.06 -15.26
C VAL A 179 -9.43 -2.19 -15.98
N ARG A 180 -9.55 -3.20 -16.84
CA ARG A 180 -10.75 -3.46 -17.68
C ARG A 180 -11.26 -2.22 -18.45
N GLY A 181 -10.34 -1.34 -18.86
CA GLY A 181 -10.65 -0.11 -19.59
C GLY A 181 -10.99 1.09 -18.70
N GLY A 182 -11.07 0.90 -17.39
CA GLY A 182 -11.30 1.98 -16.44
C GLY A 182 -10.05 2.83 -16.21
N SER A 183 -10.26 4.14 -16.03
CA SER A 183 -9.20 5.13 -15.83
C SER A 183 -8.46 4.91 -14.50
N PRO A 184 -7.19 5.35 -14.35
CA PRO A 184 -6.42 5.12 -13.11
C PRO A 184 -7.10 5.59 -11.81
N ASP A 185 -7.89 6.66 -11.87
CA ASP A 185 -8.69 7.24 -10.78
C ASP A 185 -9.93 6.41 -10.41
N GLU A 186 -10.34 5.48 -11.26
CA GLU A 186 -11.44 4.55 -10.97
C GLU A 186 -10.97 3.32 -10.18
N ASN A 187 -9.69 3.21 -9.87
CA ASN A 187 -9.14 2.17 -8.99
C ASN A 187 -9.13 2.63 -7.53
N LEU A 188 -9.61 1.78 -6.62
CA LEU A 188 -9.47 1.99 -5.18
C LEU A 188 -8.11 1.49 -4.72
N THR A 189 -7.32 2.31 -4.04
CA THR A 189 -6.15 1.83 -3.30
C THR A 189 -6.36 2.05 -1.82
N LEU A 190 -6.23 0.98 -1.04
CA LEU A 190 -6.32 1.00 0.41
C LEU A 190 -4.98 0.55 0.99
N LEU A 191 -4.48 1.28 1.99
CA LEU A 191 -3.36 0.87 2.81
C LEU A 191 -3.89 0.56 4.21
N ASP A 192 -3.91 -0.73 4.58
CA ASP A 192 -4.47 -1.20 5.85
C ASP A 192 -5.90 -0.69 6.11
N GLY A 193 -6.73 -0.63 5.05
CA GLY A 193 -8.12 -0.18 5.10
C GLY A 193 -8.32 1.34 4.96
N ILE A 194 -7.25 2.13 4.88
CA ILE A 194 -7.29 3.59 4.69
C ILE A 194 -7.11 3.93 3.21
N GLU A 195 -7.97 4.78 2.65
CA GLU A 195 -7.87 5.19 1.24
C GLU A 195 -6.62 6.03 0.99
N VAL A 196 -5.90 5.68 -0.08
CA VAL A 196 -4.75 6.44 -0.59
C VAL A 196 -5.08 6.82 -2.02
N TYR A 197 -5.32 8.10 -2.26
CA TYR A 197 -5.73 8.63 -3.56
C TYR A 197 -4.68 8.40 -4.65
N ASN A 198 -3.42 8.67 -4.33
CA ASN A 198 -2.32 8.53 -5.28
C ASN A 198 -1.16 7.75 -4.66
N PRO A 199 -1.03 6.45 -4.97
CA PRO A 199 0.04 5.60 -4.45
C PRO A 199 1.29 5.59 -5.36
N ILE A 200 1.39 6.52 -6.33
CA ILE A 200 2.45 6.55 -7.36
C ILE A 200 3.08 7.93 -7.45
N HIS A 201 4.41 7.99 -7.33
CA HIS A 201 5.18 9.21 -7.50
C HIS A 201 5.12 9.75 -8.92
N PHE A 202 4.94 11.06 -9.05
CA PHE A 202 4.82 11.85 -10.27
C PHE A 202 3.58 11.52 -11.10
N ALA A 203 2.58 10.85 -10.53
CA ALA A 203 1.29 10.61 -11.19
C ALA A 203 0.31 11.73 -10.84
N ARG A 204 -0.50 12.15 -11.83
CA ARG A 204 -1.70 12.97 -11.63
C ARG A 204 -2.84 12.37 -12.42
N THR A 205 -4.07 12.65 -12.01
CA THR A 205 -5.26 12.25 -12.77
C THR A 205 -5.23 12.91 -14.16
N GLY A 206 -5.48 12.12 -15.20
CA GLY A 206 -5.46 12.60 -16.59
C GLY A 206 -4.07 12.76 -17.21
N GLU A 207 -2.98 12.52 -16.46
CA GLU A 207 -1.62 12.48 -16.97
C GLU A 207 -1.14 11.04 -17.15
N SER A 208 -0.24 10.81 -18.12
CA SER A 208 0.41 9.51 -18.36
C SER A 208 1.78 9.35 -17.66
N MET A 209 2.06 10.20 -16.67
CA MET A 209 3.29 10.13 -15.85
C MET A 209 3.15 9.05 -14.76
N GLY A 210 3.89 9.11 -13.66
CA GLY A 210 3.85 8.09 -12.60
C GLY A 210 4.91 6.99 -12.74
N ILE A 211 6.11 7.16 -12.20
CA ILE A 211 7.24 6.27 -12.51
C ILE A 211 7.38 5.12 -11.52
N ILE A 212 7.10 5.38 -10.25
CA ILE A 212 7.41 4.45 -9.16
C ILE A 212 6.35 4.54 -8.07
N SER A 213 6.01 3.40 -7.49
CA SER A 213 5.09 3.28 -6.37
C SER A 213 5.69 3.77 -5.05
N ILE A 214 4.83 4.36 -4.24
CA ILE A 214 5.19 4.90 -2.92
C ILE A 214 5.35 3.76 -1.89
N VAL A 215 4.58 2.68 -2.05
CA VAL A 215 4.57 1.57 -1.08
C VAL A 215 5.67 0.57 -1.39
N ASN A 216 6.70 0.53 -0.54
CA ASN A 216 7.77 -0.46 -0.60
C ASN A 216 7.21 -1.89 -0.32
N PRO A 217 7.42 -2.89 -1.21
CA PRO A 217 6.95 -4.25 -0.97
C PRO A 217 7.44 -4.88 0.34
N ALA A 218 8.59 -4.43 0.86
CA ALA A 218 9.13 -4.90 2.13
C ALA A 218 8.21 -4.59 3.34
N LEU A 219 7.34 -3.59 3.23
CA LEU A 219 6.36 -3.24 4.25
C LEU A 219 5.07 -4.07 4.16
N LEU A 220 4.85 -4.78 3.06
CA LEU A 220 3.61 -5.48 2.80
C LEU A 220 3.63 -6.88 3.42
N GLN A 221 2.47 -7.31 3.91
CA GLN A 221 2.17 -8.71 4.20
C GLN A 221 1.59 -9.39 2.97
N LYS A 222 0.69 -8.69 2.26
CA LYS A 222 0.02 -9.16 1.05
C LYS A 222 -0.62 -7.99 0.31
N VAL A 223 -0.92 -8.22 -0.96
CA VAL A 223 -1.77 -7.36 -1.78
C VAL A 223 -2.93 -8.18 -2.31
N ASP A 224 -4.14 -7.79 -1.93
CA ASP A 224 -5.37 -8.36 -2.45
C ASP A 224 -5.87 -7.48 -3.60
N PHE A 225 -5.83 -8.00 -4.81
CA PHE A 225 -6.22 -7.29 -6.03
C PHE A 225 -7.53 -7.84 -6.59
N LEU A 226 -8.53 -6.96 -6.74
CA LEU A 226 -9.86 -7.29 -7.25
C LEU A 226 -10.13 -6.51 -8.53
N THR A 227 -10.37 -7.21 -9.64
CA THR A 227 -10.67 -6.60 -10.96
C THR A 227 -12.16 -6.50 -11.27
N GLY A 228 -13.02 -6.89 -10.32
CA GLY A 228 -14.47 -6.80 -10.43
C GLY A 228 -15.17 -7.69 -9.40
N GLY A 229 -16.48 -7.51 -9.24
CA GLY A 229 -17.27 -8.30 -8.28
C GLY A 229 -16.81 -8.14 -6.81
N PHE A 230 -16.13 -7.03 -6.49
CA PHE A 230 -15.59 -6.80 -5.16
C PHE A 230 -16.72 -6.55 -4.14
N PRO A 231 -16.55 -6.96 -2.87
CA PRO A 231 -17.62 -6.91 -1.88
C PRO A 231 -18.10 -5.49 -1.51
N ALA A 232 -19.33 -5.38 -1.01
CA ALA A 232 -19.99 -4.12 -0.66
C ALA A 232 -19.24 -3.21 0.34
N LYS A 233 -18.27 -3.75 1.09
CA LYS A 233 -17.39 -2.96 1.96
C LYS A 233 -16.50 -1.99 1.19
N TYR A 234 -16.29 -2.22 -0.11
CA TYR A 234 -15.61 -1.32 -1.03
C TYR A 234 -16.66 -0.57 -1.87
N GLY A 235 -16.54 0.75 -1.91
CA GLY A 235 -17.40 1.66 -2.67
C GLY A 235 -16.58 2.66 -3.48
N ASP A 236 -17.28 3.58 -4.13
CA ASP A 236 -16.71 4.81 -4.70
C ASP A 236 -15.68 4.66 -5.82
N LYS A 237 -15.58 3.45 -6.38
CA LYS A 237 -14.64 3.11 -7.44
C LYS A 237 -15.29 2.10 -8.38
N MET A 238 -15.01 2.23 -9.67
CA MET A 238 -15.73 1.51 -10.74
C MET A 238 -14.89 0.42 -11.38
N SER A 239 -13.56 0.48 -11.24
CA SER A 239 -12.63 -0.32 -12.03
C SER A 239 -12.05 -1.50 -11.23
N SER A 240 -11.34 -1.21 -10.13
CA SER A 240 -10.65 -2.24 -9.35
C SER A 240 -10.41 -1.83 -7.89
N VAL A 241 -9.97 -2.79 -7.07
CA VAL A 241 -9.55 -2.56 -5.67
C VAL A 241 -8.17 -3.17 -5.44
N PHE A 242 -7.26 -2.36 -4.92
CA PHE A 242 -5.94 -2.72 -4.39
C PHE A 242 -5.97 -2.60 -2.87
N ASP A 243 -6.11 -3.71 -2.16
CA ASP A 243 -6.09 -3.75 -0.70
C ASP A 243 -4.69 -4.19 -0.23
N LEU A 244 -3.88 -3.19 0.16
CA LEU A 244 -2.49 -3.34 0.57
C LEU A 244 -2.45 -3.54 2.08
N SER A 245 -2.17 -4.77 2.52
CA SER A 245 -2.02 -5.07 3.96
C SER A 245 -0.57 -4.89 4.37
N LEU A 246 -0.31 -4.03 5.36
CA LEU A 246 1.01 -3.86 5.97
C LEU A 246 1.30 -4.99 6.95
N ARG A 247 2.53 -5.51 6.89
CA ARG A 247 2.99 -6.51 7.87
C ARG A 247 3.09 -5.91 9.26
N GLU A 248 2.98 -6.77 10.26
CA GLU A 248 3.25 -6.39 11.64
C GLU A 248 4.78 -6.23 11.83
N GLY A 249 5.15 -5.28 12.68
CA GLY A 249 6.53 -5.08 13.09
C GLY A 249 7.03 -6.27 13.92
N ASN A 250 8.35 -6.41 13.95
CA ASN A 250 9.00 -7.44 14.74
C ASN A 250 8.80 -7.19 16.23
N LYS A 251 8.38 -8.21 16.99
CA LYS A 251 8.20 -8.07 18.45
C LYS A 251 9.47 -8.35 19.25
N GLU A 252 10.42 -9.07 18.66
CA GLU A 252 11.59 -9.59 19.38
C GLU A 252 12.83 -8.73 19.16
N ILE A 253 13.08 -8.33 17.91
CA ILE A 253 14.35 -7.75 17.48
C ILE A 253 14.09 -6.49 16.70
N PHE A 254 14.83 -5.44 17.05
CA PHE A 254 14.88 -4.22 16.26
C PHE A 254 15.86 -4.39 15.09
N ASN A 255 15.36 -4.23 13.87
CA ASN A 255 16.09 -4.33 12.62
C ASN A 255 16.08 -2.98 11.90
N THR A 256 17.17 -2.72 11.18
CA THR A 256 17.31 -1.53 10.33
C THR A 256 17.86 -1.97 8.99
N ASP A 257 17.19 -1.54 7.93
CA ASP A 257 17.55 -1.78 6.55
C ASP A 257 17.82 -0.47 5.85
N ALA A 258 18.95 -0.37 5.16
CA ALA A 258 19.27 0.76 4.30
C ALA A 258 19.53 0.24 2.89
N ASN A 259 18.96 0.90 1.89
CA ASN A 259 19.14 0.56 0.49
C ASN A 259 19.48 1.80 -0.35
N LEU A 260 20.21 1.56 -1.44
CA LEU A 260 20.57 2.55 -2.44
C LEU A 260 20.39 1.91 -3.81
N ASN A 261 19.52 2.49 -4.64
CA ASN A 261 19.28 2.03 -6.01
C ASN A 261 19.03 3.23 -6.93
N ILE A 262 18.76 3.00 -8.22
CA ILE A 262 18.55 4.09 -9.18
C ILE A 262 17.33 4.97 -8.86
N ALA A 263 16.35 4.44 -8.13
CA ALA A 263 15.18 5.20 -7.74
C ALA A 263 15.46 6.11 -6.55
N GLY A 264 16.37 5.73 -5.64
CA GLY A 264 16.68 6.55 -4.48
C GLY A 264 17.48 5.85 -3.38
N PHE A 265 17.58 6.54 -2.26
CA PHE A 265 18.05 6.01 -0.99
C PHE A 265 16.84 5.76 -0.08
N GLY A 266 16.81 4.62 0.61
CA GLY A 266 15.74 4.25 1.53
C GLY A 266 16.27 3.70 2.84
N VAL A 267 15.58 4.03 3.94
CA VAL A 267 15.80 3.44 5.26
C VAL A 267 14.49 2.85 5.75
N MET A 268 14.56 1.65 6.31
CA MET A 268 13.43 0.94 6.89
C MET A 268 13.78 0.51 8.32
N LEU A 269 12.84 0.73 9.23
CA LEU A 269 12.92 0.38 10.65
C LEU A 269 11.84 -0.66 10.95
N ASP A 270 12.19 -1.69 11.71
CA ASP A 270 11.27 -2.79 12.03
C ASP A 270 11.58 -3.35 13.42
N GLY A 271 10.68 -3.23 14.38
CA GLY A 271 10.98 -3.66 15.74
C GLY A 271 9.97 -3.29 16.81
N PRO A 272 10.25 -3.68 18.07
CA PRO A 272 9.45 -3.28 19.21
C PRO A 272 9.61 -1.76 19.46
N VAL A 273 8.56 -1.11 19.97
CA VAL A 273 8.61 0.34 20.32
C VAL A 273 8.57 0.51 21.83
N ILE A 274 7.52 -0.02 22.45
CA ILE A 274 7.32 -0.14 23.90
C ILE A 274 6.75 -1.53 24.18
N GLU A 275 6.48 -1.84 25.45
CA GLU A 275 5.82 -3.09 25.80
C GLU A 275 4.48 -3.25 25.05
N ASN A 276 4.23 -4.46 24.53
CA ASN A 276 3.04 -4.78 23.73
C ASN A 276 2.87 -3.96 22.44
N SER A 277 3.91 -3.26 21.95
CA SER A 277 3.88 -2.61 20.64
C SER A 277 5.06 -2.99 19.74
N ASN A 278 4.82 -2.88 18.45
CA ASN A 278 5.81 -3.05 17.40
C ASN A 278 5.53 -2.06 16.27
N MET A 279 6.53 -1.81 15.44
CA MET A 279 6.42 -0.94 14.28
C MET A 279 7.14 -1.49 13.07
N VAL A 280 6.66 -1.09 11.91
CA VAL A 280 7.39 -1.15 10.65
C VAL A 280 7.26 0.19 9.95
N PHE A 281 8.37 0.76 9.50
CA PHE A 281 8.41 2.11 8.95
C PHE A 281 9.46 2.19 7.84
N SER A 282 9.17 2.90 6.76
CA SER A 282 10.08 3.15 5.63
C SER A 282 10.06 4.62 5.29
N ILE A 283 11.23 5.19 5.00
CA ILE A 283 11.42 6.51 4.42
C ILE A 283 12.33 6.42 3.20
N ARG A 284 12.04 7.16 2.15
CA ARG A 284 12.87 7.18 0.93
C ARG A 284 13.03 8.60 0.39
N ARG A 285 14.17 8.85 -0.26
CA ARG A 285 14.46 10.04 -1.07
C ARG A 285 14.91 9.60 -2.45
N GLY A 286 14.16 10.00 -3.47
CA GLY A 286 14.58 9.86 -4.87
C GLY A 286 15.54 10.96 -5.29
N PHE A 287 16.57 10.59 -6.05
CA PHE A 287 17.63 11.52 -6.47
C PHE A 287 17.77 11.71 -7.99
N PHE A 288 16.66 11.59 -8.73
CA PHE A 288 16.68 11.85 -10.17
C PHE A 288 17.18 13.29 -10.49
N ASP A 289 16.98 14.24 -9.58
CA ASP A 289 17.54 15.60 -9.56
C ASP A 289 19.07 15.61 -9.68
N LEU A 290 19.76 14.76 -8.91
CA LEU A 290 21.22 14.67 -8.94
C LEU A 290 21.73 14.12 -10.27
N ILE A 291 21.05 13.11 -10.82
CA ILE A 291 21.41 12.47 -12.09
C ILE A 291 21.18 13.45 -13.24
N THR A 292 20.01 14.08 -13.29
CA THR A 292 19.64 15.03 -14.35
C THR A 292 20.51 16.27 -14.35
N SER A 293 20.82 16.80 -13.17
CA SER A 293 21.77 17.92 -13.01
C SER A 293 23.16 17.56 -13.50
N ALA A 294 23.67 16.36 -13.17
CA ALA A 294 24.97 15.89 -13.66
C ALA A 294 25.01 15.71 -15.19
N LEU A 295 23.86 15.42 -15.81
CA LEU A 295 23.69 15.28 -17.27
C LEU A 295 23.31 16.59 -17.97
N ASN A 296 23.27 17.72 -17.26
CA ASN A 296 22.77 19.01 -17.78
C ASN A 296 21.40 18.91 -18.44
N ARG A 297 20.50 18.10 -17.87
CA ARG A 297 19.10 18.00 -18.31
C ARG A 297 18.27 19.07 -17.57
N PRO A 298 17.35 19.74 -18.26
CA PRO A 298 16.68 20.92 -17.72
C PRO A 298 15.59 20.60 -16.68
N ALA A 299 15.21 19.33 -16.50
CA ALA A 299 14.19 18.90 -15.53
C ALA A 299 14.84 18.05 -14.44
N ALA A 300 14.66 18.46 -13.18
CA ALA A 300 15.26 17.84 -12.00
C ALA A 300 14.17 17.30 -11.05
N PRO A 301 13.59 16.11 -11.32
CA PRO A 301 12.58 15.54 -10.44
C PRO A 301 13.20 14.95 -9.17
N SER A 302 12.57 15.13 -8.03
CA SER A 302 12.92 14.43 -6.79
C SER A 302 11.64 14.01 -6.07
N TYR A 303 11.75 13.02 -5.19
CA TYR A 303 10.63 12.62 -4.35
C TYR A 303 11.08 12.29 -2.94
N TYR A 304 10.15 12.41 -2.01
CA TYR A 304 10.29 11.99 -0.62
C TYR A 304 9.05 11.19 -0.26
N ASP A 305 9.22 10.07 0.43
CA ASP A 305 8.10 9.30 0.96
C ASP A 305 8.37 8.77 2.37
N ALA A 306 7.27 8.54 3.09
CA ALA A 306 7.26 7.86 4.36
C ALA A 306 6.01 6.98 4.45
N VAL A 307 6.18 5.70 4.79
CA VAL A 307 5.08 4.76 5.01
C VAL A 307 5.36 3.93 6.24
N GLY A 308 4.38 3.75 7.12
CA GLY A 308 4.57 2.86 8.25
C GLY A 308 3.32 2.55 9.05
N LYS A 309 3.50 1.64 9.98
CA LYS A 309 2.49 1.13 10.89
C LYS A 309 3.10 0.92 12.26
N ILE A 310 2.38 1.35 13.29
CA ILE A 310 2.65 1.02 14.69
C ILE A 310 1.45 0.25 15.20
N THR A 311 1.67 -0.91 15.78
CA THR A 311 0.62 -1.75 16.35
C THR A 311 0.80 -1.85 17.86
N TYR A 312 -0.28 -1.66 18.62
CA TYR A 312 -0.34 -1.81 20.06
C TYR A 312 -1.42 -2.82 20.46
N ALA A 313 -1.03 -3.85 21.19
CA ALA A 313 -1.95 -4.81 21.79
C ALA A 313 -2.37 -4.31 23.18
N VAL A 314 -3.51 -3.63 23.27
CA VAL A 314 -4.06 -3.10 24.53
C VAL A 314 -4.33 -4.25 25.51
N ASN A 315 -4.89 -5.35 25.01
CA ASN A 315 -5.09 -6.60 25.73
C ASN A 315 -5.29 -7.75 24.72
N LYS A 316 -5.61 -8.96 25.20
CA LYS A 316 -5.85 -10.14 24.35
C LYS A 316 -6.96 -9.92 23.29
N ASN A 317 -7.92 -9.05 23.57
CA ASN A 317 -9.10 -8.82 22.71
C ASN A 317 -9.00 -7.55 21.86
N ASN A 318 -8.21 -6.56 22.29
CA ASN A 318 -8.18 -5.24 21.67
C ASN A 318 -6.80 -4.93 21.10
N ARG A 319 -6.79 -4.61 19.81
CA ARG A 319 -5.59 -4.16 19.09
C ARG A 319 -5.88 -2.83 18.42
N ILE A 320 -4.96 -1.90 18.58
CA ILE A 320 -4.97 -0.61 17.90
C ILE A 320 -3.76 -0.57 16.97
N SER A 321 -3.93 -0.10 15.73
CA SER A 321 -2.81 0.24 14.87
C SER A 321 -2.95 1.64 14.33
N LEU A 322 -1.84 2.39 14.35
CA LEU A 322 -1.68 3.68 13.70
C LEU A 322 -0.94 3.45 12.39
N VAL A 323 -1.51 3.91 11.28
CA VAL A 323 -0.93 3.80 9.94
C VAL A 323 -0.70 5.19 9.39
N GLY A 324 0.47 5.39 8.78
CA GLY A 324 0.87 6.65 8.16
C GLY A 324 1.41 6.43 6.76
N PHE A 325 1.07 7.35 5.87
CA PHE A 325 1.51 7.42 4.49
C PHE A 325 1.72 8.90 4.14
N TYR A 326 2.84 9.23 3.52
CA TYR A 326 3.14 10.57 3.04
C TYR A 326 4.04 10.48 1.82
N TYR A 327 3.81 11.37 0.86
CA TYR A 327 4.74 11.65 -0.22
C TYR A 327 4.77 13.14 -0.58
N LEU A 328 5.91 13.54 -1.13
CA LEU A 328 6.14 14.83 -1.77
C LEU A 328 6.96 14.59 -3.03
N ASP A 329 6.42 14.98 -4.17
CA ASP A 329 7.10 14.99 -5.46
C ASP A 329 7.40 16.41 -5.86
N GLN A 330 8.63 16.66 -6.31
CA GLN A 330 9.06 17.97 -6.75
C GLN A 330 9.65 17.87 -8.14
N ILE A 331 9.21 18.73 -9.05
CA ILE A 331 9.74 18.83 -10.39
C ILE A 331 10.03 20.30 -10.66
N GLU A 332 11.32 20.63 -10.79
CA GLU A 332 11.75 21.92 -11.26
C GLU A 332 12.31 21.78 -12.68
N ARG A 333 11.84 22.64 -13.59
CA ARG A 333 12.39 22.79 -14.93
C ARG A 333 12.82 24.23 -15.14
N THR A 334 14.10 24.42 -15.39
CA THR A 334 14.69 25.73 -15.70
C THR A 334 15.05 25.83 -17.17
N GLY A 335 14.68 26.95 -17.79
CA GLY A 335 14.94 27.27 -19.19
C GLY A 335 16.43 27.43 -19.45
N SER A 336 17.06 26.40 -20.02
CA SER A 336 18.34 26.49 -20.72
C SER A 336 18.68 25.11 -21.29
N THR A 337 17.99 24.70 -22.36
CA THR A 337 18.67 23.84 -23.35
C THR A 337 18.91 24.69 -24.58
N LYS A 338 20.18 24.82 -24.97
CA LYS A 338 20.63 25.48 -26.20
C LYS A 338 20.04 24.87 -27.49
N GLU A 339 19.20 23.84 -27.38
CA GLU A 339 18.42 23.28 -28.49
C GLU A 339 17.11 24.07 -28.67
N LYS A 340 17.21 25.21 -29.35
CA LYS A 340 16.09 26.04 -29.81
C LYS A 340 15.13 25.35 -30.80
N ASN A 341 15.22 24.03 -31.00
CA ASN A 341 14.51 23.31 -32.05
C ASN A 341 13.20 22.64 -31.59
N VAL A 342 12.80 22.77 -30.32
CA VAL A 342 11.50 22.28 -29.84
C VAL A 342 10.57 23.47 -29.61
N THR A 343 9.88 23.89 -30.68
CA THR A 343 8.98 25.06 -30.72
C THR A 343 7.62 24.87 -30.02
N TRP A 344 7.47 23.87 -29.14
CA TRP A 344 6.17 23.50 -28.55
C TRP A 344 5.94 24.02 -27.13
N ASN A 345 6.99 24.42 -26.40
CA ASN A 345 6.82 24.93 -25.04
C ASN A 345 6.78 26.46 -25.03
N ARG A 346 5.60 27.01 -24.70
CA ARG A 346 5.38 28.44 -24.47
C ARG A 346 6.03 28.95 -23.17
N TYR A 347 6.41 28.05 -22.25
CA TYR A 347 6.94 28.36 -20.92
C TYR A 347 8.33 27.76 -20.70
N ASP A 348 9.26 28.60 -20.26
CA ASP A 348 10.66 28.24 -19.99
C ASP A 348 10.83 27.68 -18.57
N TYR A 349 9.96 28.09 -17.65
CA TYR A 349 9.97 27.70 -16.24
C TYR A 349 8.74 26.87 -15.87
N LEU A 350 8.95 25.81 -15.09
CA LEU A 350 7.90 25.01 -14.46
C LEU A 350 8.39 24.56 -13.08
N THR A 351 7.59 24.82 -12.06
CA THR A 351 7.72 24.19 -10.74
C THR A 351 6.43 23.44 -10.45
N ARG A 352 6.57 22.20 -10.02
CA ARG A 352 5.47 21.33 -9.64
C ARG A 352 5.81 20.64 -8.33
N ASP A 353 4.94 20.83 -7.34
CA ASP A 353 4.96 20.10 -6.09
C ASP A 353 3.66 19.28 -5.98
N ASP A 354 3.75 17.96 -5.94
CA ASP A 354 2.61 17.10 -5.63
C ASP A 354 2.80 16.51 -4.25
N TYR A 355 1.74 16.46 -3.45
CA TYR A 355 1.81 15.87 -2.13
C TYR A 355 0.57 15.07 -1.82
N GLY A 356 0.74 14.05 -0.98
CA GLY A 356 -0.37 13.36 -0.39
C GLY A 356 0.00 12.76 0.94
N ALA A 357 -0.97 12.72 1.84
CA ALA A 357 -0.84 12.21 3.18
C ALA A 357 -2.08 11.38 3.53
N ALA A 358 -1.88 10.29 4.24
CA ALA A 358 -2.94 9.57 4.92
C ALA A 358 -2.46 9.17 6.31
N ILE A 359 -3.28 9.44 7.32
CA ILE A 359 -3.06 8.98 8.68
C ILE A 359 -4.36 8.36 9.18
N GLY A 360 -4.27 7.19 9.82
CA GLY A 360 -5.47 6.56 10.35
C GLY A 360 -5.20 5.61 11.50
N VAL A 361 -6.23 5.43 12.30
CA VAL A 361 -6.25 4.55 13.45
C VAL A 361 -7.25 3.45 13.19
N ASN A 362 -6.79 2.21 13.27
CA ASN A 362 -7.61 1.01 13.22
C ASN A 362 -7.73 0.46 14.63
N TRP A 363 -8.95 0.29 15.12
CA TRP A 363 -9.25 -0.42 16.36
C TRP A 363 -9.99 -1.71 16.05
N ARG A 364 -9.33 -2.84 16.30
CA ARG A 364 -9.93 -4.17 16.23
C ARG A 364 -10.28 -4.65 17.63
N SER A 365 -11.53 -5.08 17.82
CA SER A 365 -11.99 -5.67 19.07
C SER A 365 -12.60 -7.05 18.85
N LEU A 366 -12.08 -8.04 19.56
CA LEU A 366 -12.64 -9.38 19.65
C LEU A 366 -13.74 -9.39 20.72
N ILE A 367 -14.99 -9.26 20.28
CA ILE A 367 -16.17 -9.09 21.15
C ILE A 367 -16.59 -10.43 21.73
N THR A 368 -16.71 -11.45 20.88
CA THR A 368 -16.99 -12.84 21.25
C THR A 368 -16.11 -13.78 20.43
N GLU A 369 -16.14 -15.09 20.70
CA GLU A 369 -15.43 -16.07 19.88
C GLU A 369 -15.86 -16.07 18.40
N LYS A 370 -17.08 -15.61 18.11
CA LYS A 370 -17.68 -15.58 16.76
C LYS A 370 -17.90 -14.16 16.23
N THR A 371 -17.44 -13.13 16.94
CA THR A 371 -17.73 -11.75 16.59
C THR A 371 -16.56 -10.84 16.86
N PHE A 372 -16.18 -10.05 15.85
CA PHE A 372 -15.20 -8.98 16.02
C PHE A 372 -15.63 -7.70 15.31
N SER A 373 -15.18 -6.57 15.84
CA SER A 373 -15.31 -5.26 15.21
C SER A 373 -13.99 -4.77 14.66
N LEU A 374 -14.07 -3.96 13.60
CA LEU A 374 -12.98 -3.14 13.09
C LEU A 374 -13.52 -1.73 12.86
N VAL A 375 -12.99 -0.77 13.60
CA VAL A 375 -13.29 0.66 13.43
C VAL A 375 -12.05 1.34 12.87
N THR A 376 -12.20 2.06 11.77
CA THR A 376 -11.14 2.82 11.10
C THR A 376 -11.53 4.29 11.10
N ALA A 377 -10.69 5.14 11.68
CA ALA A 377 -10.81 6.59 11.54
C ALA A 377 -9.57 7.11 10.82
N SER A 378 -9.74 7.85 9.74
CA SER A 378 -8.63 8.33 8.92
C SER A 378 -8.82 9.76 8.45
N TYR A 379 -7.72 10.45 8.27
CA TYR A 379 -7.62 11.71 7.57
C TYR A 379 -6.68 11.54 6.39
N THR A 380 -7.12 11.97 5.22
CA THR A 380 -6.37 11.91 3.98
C THR A 380 -6.36 13.30 3.35
N SER A 381 -5.21 13.68 2.79
CA SER A 381 -5.02 14.95 2.11
C SER A 381 -4.24 14.67 0.84
N ASN A 382 -4.67 15.23 -0.28
CA ASN A 382 -3.98 15.10 -1.54
C ASN A 382 -4.07 16.43 -2.28
N GLY A 383 -2.97 16.87 -2.86
CA GLY A 383 -2.96 18.15 -3.55
C GLY A 383 -1.73 18.34 -4.40
N TRP A 384 -1.75 19.40 -5.19
CA TRP A 384 -0.62 19.83 -5.95
C TRP A 384 -0.60 21.34 -6.13
N ASN A 385 0.61 21.85 -6.32
CA ASN A 385 0.88 23.21 -6.72
C ASN A 385 1.69 23.19 -8.02
N THR A 386 1.27 23.96 -9.01
CA THR A 386 1.98 24.12 -10.27
C THR A 386 2.17 25.60 -10.56
N LEU A 387 3.41 26.00 -10.83
CA LEU A 387 3.77 27.33 -11.29
C LEU A 387 4.43 27.23 -12.66
N GLN A 388 4.00 28.05 -13.61
CA GLN A 388 4.58 28.10 -14.96
C GLN A 388 4.83 29.53 -15.39
N GLY A 389 5.90 29.73 -16.17
CA GLY A 389 6.28 31.06 -16.60
C GLY A 389 7.37 31.10 -17.65
N THR A 390 7.83 32.31 -17.93
CA THR A 390 8.94 32.60 -18.86
C THR A 390 10.22 32.86 -18.06
N GLU A 391 11.37 32.99 -18.74
CA GLU A 391 12.61 33.41 -18.07
C GLU A 391 12.46 34.75 -17.32
N SER A 392 11.67 35.69 -17.85
CA SER A 392 11.44 37.01 -17.26
C SER A 392 10.35 37.03 -16.19
N GLU A 393 9.36 36.14 -16.29
CA GLU A 393 8.22 36.05 -15.37
C GLU A 393 7.96 34.58 -15.01
N PRO A 394 8.63 34.04 -13.98
CA PRO A 394 8.57 32.60 -13.65
C PRO A 394 7.20 32.14 -13.11
N THR A 395 6.38 33.04 -12.57
CA THR A 395 5.07 32.73 -11.95
C THR A 395 3.92 33.37 -12.72
N LEU A 396 3.95 33.24 -14.04
CA LEU A 396 2.96 33.84 -14.93
C LEU A 396 1.57 33.21 -14.77
N MET A 397 1.51 31.90 -14.52
CA MET A 397 0.29 31.14 -14.24
C MET A 397 0.54 30.08 -13.19
N GLY A 398 -0.54 29.58 -12.61
CA GLY A 398 -0.45 28.43 -11.74
C GLY A 398 -1.79 27.89 -11.27
N GLU A 399 -1.68 26.82 -10.51
CA GLU A 399 -2.78 26.05 -9.98
C GLU A 399 -2.39 25.51 -8.61
N GLU A 400 -3.24 25.73 -7.63
CA GLU A 400 -3.17 25.13 -6.31
C GLU A 400 -4.46 24.33 -6.08
N ILE A 401 -4.31 23.02 -5.96
CA ILE A 401 -5.42 22.09 -5.71
C ILE A 401 -5.14 21.33 -4.43
N ARG A 402 -6.15 21.23 -3.59
CA ARG A 402 -6.10 20.45 -2.36
C ARG A 402 -7.45 19.83 -2.08
N GLU A 403 -7.46 18.54 -1.79
CA GLU A 403 -8.60 17.80 -1.29
C GLU A 403 -8.23 17.15 0.05
N ASP A 404 -9.10 17.34 1.03
CA ASP A 404 -9.00 16.75 2.36
C ASP A 404 -10.25 15.90 2.63
N GLU A 405 -10.05 14.67 3.09
CA GLU A 405 -11.14 13.78 3.48
C GLU A 405 -10.89 13.24 4.90
N PHE A 406 -11.86 13.45 5.79
CA PHE A 406 -11.99 12.66 7.01
C PHE A 406 -12.96 11.51 6.77
N SER A 407 -12.58 10.29 7.14
CA SER A 407 -13.39 9.08 6.98
C SER A 407 -13.47 8.32 8.30
N LEU A 408 -14.68 7.92 8.67
CA LEU A 408 -14.96 7.00 9.77
C LEU A 408 -15.70 5.78 9.21
N LYS A 409 -15.12 4.60 9.37
CA LYS A 409 -15.68 3.33 8.93
C LYS A 409 -15.78 2.37 10.11
N SER A 410 -16.91 1.66 10.21
CA SER A 410 -17.12 0.63 11.22
C SER A 410 -17.62 -0.64 10.56
N GLU A 411 -16.99 -1.76 10.92
CA GLU A 411 -17.30 -3.09 10.43
C GLU A 411 -17.54 -4.03 11.62
N LEU A 412 -18.64 -4.78 11.57
CA LEU A 412 -18.97 -5.86 12.48
C LEU A 412 -19.05 -7.16 11.69
N ASN A 413 -18.28 -8.14 12.14
CA ASN A 413 -18.15 -9.44 11.50
C ASN A 413 -18.68 -10.52 12.44
N PHE A 414 -19.56 -11.38 11.93
CA PHE A 414 -20.20 -12.44 12.66
C PHE A 414 -20.01 -13.77 11.92
N GLN A 415 -19.48 -14.77 12.61
CA GLN A 415 -19.57 -16.16 12.18
C GLN A 415 -20.82 -16.77 12.80
N LEU A 416 -21.96 -16.70 12.10
CA LEU A 416 -23.23 -17.22 12.62
C LEU A 416 -23.15 -18.75 12.78
N PHE A 417 -22.61 -19.40 11.75
CA PHE A 417 -22.30 -20.82 11.70
C PHE A 417 -20.93 -21.02 11.03
N THR A 418 -20.33 -22.20 11.14
CA THR A 418 -19.04 -22.50 10.48
C THR A 418 -19.07 -22.24 8.96
N ASN A 419 -20.25 -22.31 8.35
CA ASN A 419 -20.48 -22.12 6.93
C ASN A 419 -21.21 -20.81 6.56
N ILE A 420 -21.55 -19.95 7.53
CA ILE A 420 -22.26 -18.68 7.29
C ILE A 420 -21.56 -17.53 8.01
N ASN A 421 -21.00 -16.61 7.21
CA ASN A 421 -20.39 -15.38 7.70
C ASN A 421 -21.22 -14.16 7.29
N LEU A 422 -21.49 -13.28 8.25
CA LEU A 422 -22.23 -12.04 8.05
C LEU A 422 -21.33 -10.85 8.39
N LYS A 423 -21.30 -9.85 7.53
CA LYS A 423 -20.60 -8.59 7.70
C LYS A 423 -21.58 -7.44 7.56
N ILE A 424 -21.59 -6.54 8.54
CA ILE A 424 -22.41 -5.34 8.56
C ILE A 424 -21.47 -4.17 8.79
N GLY A 425 -21.68 -3.06 8.10
CA GLY A 425 -20.88 -1.88 8.37
C GLY A 425 -21.47 -0.59 7.84
N GLY A 426 -20.83 0.50 8.24
CA GLY A 426 -21.15 1.84 7.81
C GLY A 426 -19.89 2.66 7.60
N GLN A 427 -20.00 3.67 6.74
CA GLN A 427 -18.94 4.61 6.45
C GLN A 427 -19.51 6.03 6.38
N PHE A 428 -18.78 6.98 6.95
CA PHE A 428 -19.09 8.38 6.87
C PHE A 428 -17.83 9.15 6.46
N LYS A 429 -17.95 10.03 5.47
CA LYS A 429 -16.87 10.86 4.95
C LYS A 429 -17.28 12.34 4.98
N ILE A 430 -16.33 13.19 5.35
CA ILE A 430 -16.40 14.65 5.18
C ILE A 430 -15.29 15.02 4.20
N ILE A 431 -15.66 15.66 3.09
CA ILE A 431 -14.75 16.00 2.01
C ILE A 431 -14.73 17.53 1.87
N ASN A 432 -13.54 18.09 1.86
CA ASN A 432 -13.30 19.52 1.63
C ASN A 432 -12.30 19.68 0.50
N SER A 433 -12.59 20.58 -0.44
CA SER A 433 -11.71 20.83 -1.58
C SER A 433 -11.48 22.32 -1.73
N ASN A 434 -10.25 22.70 -2.03
CA ASN A 434 -9.86 24.06 -2.35
C ASN A 434 -9.04 24.05 -3.62
N ASN A 435 -9.58 24.68 -4.66
CA ASN A 435 -8.95 24.74 -5.97
C ASN A 435 -8.85 26.20 -6.40
N GLU A 436 -7.63 26.67 -6.63
CA GLU A 436 -7.35 27.98 -7.18
C GLU A 436 -6.51 27.82 -8.45
N SER A 437 -6.89 28.53 -9.51
CA SER A 437 -6.10 28.59 -10.73
C SER A 437 -6.06 30.02 -11.21
N TRP A 438 -4.87 30.52 -11.56
CA TRP A 438 -4.71 31.84 -12.12
C TRP A 438 -4.02 31.75 -13.48
N ILE A 439 -4.60 32.44 -14.45
CA ILE A 439 -4.18 32.40 -15.85
C ILE A 439 -3.97 33.85 -16.30
N PRO A 440 -2.85 34.16 -16.96
CA PRO A 440 -2.56 35.49 -17.48
C PRO A 440 -3.49 35.81 -18.65
N GLU A 441 -3.44 37.05 -19.11
CA GLU A 441 -4.05 37.42 -20.37
C GLU A 441 -3.46 36.60 -21.52
N ASP A 442 -4.32 36.11 -22.42
CA ASP A 442 -3.91 35.36 -23.60
C ASP A 442 -4.59 35.88 -24.87
N THR A 443 -3.89 35.86 -25.99
CA THR A 443 -4.46 36.21 -27.30
C THR A 443 -4.68 34.94 -28.11
N LEU A 444 -5.94 34.63 -28.38
CA LEU A 444 -6.31 33.50 -29.23
C LEU A 444 -5.72 33.66 -30.64
N ARG A 445 -5.57 32.53 -31.35
CA ARG A 445 -5.15 32.53 -32.76
C ARG A 445 -6.06 33.36 -33.69
N THR A 446 -7.28 33.66 -33.24
CA THR A 446 -8.25 34.55 -33.91
C THR A 446 -7.97 36.04 -33.69
N GLY A 447 -6.95 36.40 -32.90
CA GLY A 447 -6.66 37.78 -32.49
C GLY A 447 -7.52 38.28 -31.32
N ARG A 448 -8.45 37.46 -30.81
CA ARG A 448 -9.28 37.80 -29.65
C ARG A 448 -8.47 37.68 -28.37
N ILE A 449 -8.45 38.75 -27.58
CA ILE A 449 -7.84 38.78 -26.25
C ILE A 449 -8.81 38.13 -25.24
N ILE A 450 -8.28 37.20 -24.45
CA ILE A 450 -8.87 36.63 -23.25
C ILE A 450 -8.18 37.33 -22.07
N PRO A 451 -8.90 38.11 -21.25
CA PRO A 451 -8.29 38.80 -20.12
C PRO A 451 -7.75 37.80 -19.09
N ALA A 452 -6.79 38.26 -18.27
CA ALA A 452 -6.32 37.50 -17.12
C ALA A 452 -7.50 37.15 -16.19
N ASN A 453 -7.47 35.96 -15.61
CA ASN A 453 -8.55 35.48 -14.76
C ASN A 453 -8.00 34.58 -13.65
N THR A 454 -8.55 34.75 -12.44
CA THR A 454 -8.34 33.82 -11.33
C THR A 454 -9.65 33.10 -11.07
N ILE A 455 -9.63 31.79 -11.22
CA ILE A 455 -10.75 30.90 -10.92
C ILE A 455 -10.47 30.32 -9.54
N SER A 456 -11.23 30.76 -8.54
CA SER A 456 -11.23 30.16 -7.21
C SER A 456 -12.52 29.35 -7.06
N TYR A 457 -12.37 28.06 -6.77
CA TYR A 457 -13.45 27.12 -6.51
C TYR A 457 -13.21 26.46 -5.15
N GLN A 458 -13.95 26.96 -4.15
CA GLN A 458 -13.95 26.47 -2.78
C GLN A 458 -15.38 26.03 -2.44
N PRO A 459 -15.80 24.81 -2.82
CA PRO A 459 -17.11 24.30 -2.44
C PRO A 459 -17.23 24.21 -0.91
N GLU A 460 -18.46 24.36 -0.41
CA GLU A 460 -18.73 24.02 0.98
C GLU A 460 -18.40 22.54 1.23
N ALA A 461 -17.87 22.24 2.41
CA ALA A 461 -17.54 20.87 2.80
C ALA A 461 -18.77 19.98 2.62
N THR A 462 -18.58 18.88 1.89
CA THR A 462 -19.66 17.93 1.58
C THR A 462 -19.50 16.65 2.39
N THR A 463 -20.59 15.90 2.50
CA THR A 463 -20.62 14.67 3.27
C THR A 463 -21.09 13.50 2.43
N LYS A 464 -20.60 12.32 2.78
CA LYS A 464 -21.02 11.06 2.17
C LYS A 464 -21.25 10.02 3.25
N GLY A 465 -22.39 9.35 3.17
CA GLY A 465 -22.75 8.26 4.08
C GLY A 465 -22.96 6.97 3.30
N ALA A 466 -22.55 5.85 3.89
CA ALA A 466 -22.83 4.54 3.33
C ALA A 466 -23.14 3.50 4.41
N LEU A 467 -24.01 2.56 4.06
CA LEU A 467 -24.31 1.37 4.86
C LEU A 467 -24.15 0.14 3.96
N PHE A 468 -23.56 -0.92 4.49
CA PHE A 468 -23.38 -2.16 3.73
C PHE A 468 -23.63 -3.41 4.57
N LEU A 469 -24.10 -4.43 3.87
CA LEU A 469 -24.38 -5.76 4.38
C LEU A 469 -23.78 -6.77 3.39
N GLN A 470 -23.11 -7.79 3.91
CA GLN A 470 -22.60 -8.89 3.12
C GLN A 470 -22.80 -10.19 3.87
N SER A 471 -23.31 -11.20 3.19
CA SER A 471 -23.42 -12.57 3.71
C SER A 471 -22.73 -13.54 2.77
N SER A 472 -21.86 -14.38 3.32
CA SER A 472 -21.15 -15.42 2.58
C SER A 472 -21.56 -16.78 3.12
N PHE A 473 -22.04 -17.64 2.23
CA PHE A 473 -22.58 -18.97 2.53
C PHE A 473 -21.74 -20.02 1.82
N ARG A 474 -21.21 -20.99 2.57
CA ARG A 474 -20.67 -22.24 2.03
C ARG A 474 -21.78 -23.29 2.13
N ILE A 475 -22.45 -23.58 1.03
CA ILE A 475 -23.62 -24.49 1.03
C ILE A 475 -23.14 -25.95 1.11
N ILE A 476 -22.15 -26.27 0.29
CA ILE A 476 -21.35 -27.51 0.28
C ILE A 476 -19.90 -27.09 0.03
N ASP A 477 -18.92 -27.94 0.33
CA ASP A 477 -17.49 -27.61 0.17
C ASP A 477 -17.11 -26.95 -1.16
N PRO A 478 -17.62 -27.39 -2.34
CA PRO A 478 -17.27 -26.73 -3.60
C PRO A 478 -18.03 -25.42 -3.85
N LEU A 479 -19.19 -25.19 -3.22
CA LEU A 479 -20.11 -24.09 -3.56
C LEU A 479 -20.11 -22.97 -2.51
N ILE A 480 -19.57 -21.81 -2.90
CA ILE A 480 -19.59 -20.58 -2.11
C ILE A 480 -20.45 -19.52 -2.82
N ILE A 481 -21.39 -18.94 -2.09
CA ILE A 481 -22.23 -17.83 -2.54
C ILE A 481 -22.01 -16.64 -1.62
N THR A 482 -21.71 -15.48 -2.21
CA THR A 482 -21.63 -14.22 -1.48
C THR A 482 -22.66 -13.26 -2.05
N ALA A 483 -23.56 -12.80 -1.21
CA ALA A 483 -24.55 -11.77 -1.53
C ALA A 483 -24.24 -10.53 -0.69
N SER A 484 -24.29 -9.36 -1.30
CA SER A 484 -24.06 -8.11 -0.60
C SER A 484 -24.90 -6.96 -1.14
N LEU A 485 -25.16 -5.98 -0.30
CA LEU A 485 -25.93 -4.79 -0.61
C LEU A 485 -25.22 -3.60 0.00
N ARG A 486 -25.07 -2.53 -0.77
CA ARG A 486 -24.57 -1.24 -0.30
C ARG A 486 -25.58 -0.15 -0.62
N TYR A 487 -25.77 0.76 0.32
CA TYR A 487 -26.50 2.01 0.15
C TYR A 487 -25.50 3.16 0.33
N ASP A 488 -25.49 4.10 -0.61
CA ASP A 488 -24.67 5.31 -0.57
C ASP A 488 -25.56 6.55 -0.71
N TYR A 489 -25.27 7.59 0.08
CA TYR A 489 -25.84 8.93 -0.04
C TYR A 489 -24.72 9.95 -0.16
N PHE A 490 -24.76 10.79 -1.19
CA PHE A 490 -23.78 11.87 -1.38
C PHE A 490 -24.45 13.24 -1.35
N ALA A 491 -24.07 14.08 -0.38
CA ALA A 491 -24.74 15.35 -0.14
C ALA A 491 -24.53 16.36 -1.27
N LEU A 492 -23.39 16.31 -1.99
CA LEU A 492 -23.09 17.22 -3.09
C LEU A 492 -24.05 17.05 -4.28
N THR A 493 -24.33 15.80 -4.66
CA THR A 493 -25.22 15.49 -5.79
C THR A 493 -26.66 15.22 -5.37
N THR A 494 -26.91 15.06 -4.06
CA THR A 494 -28.19 14.64 -3.48
C THR A 494 -28.67 13.27 -3.96
N GLU A 495 -27.75 12.45 -4.47
CA GLU A 495 -28.06 11.12 -5.02
C GLU A 495 -28.05 10.03 -3.95
N ASN A 496 -28.97 9.07 -4.12
CA ASN A 496 -29.09 7.86 -3.31
C ASN A 496 -28.89 6.65 -4.22
N ASN A 497 -27.91 5.82 -3.92
CA ASN A 497 -27.53 4.69 -4.77
C ASN A 497 -27.62 3.37 -4.00
N PHE A 498 -28.33 2.39 -4.58
CA PHE A 498 -28.40 1.02 -4.08
C PHE A 498 -27.59 0.11 -5.01
N SER A 499 -26.58 -0.55 -4.45
CA SER A 499 -25.66 -1.42 -5.19
C SER A 499 -25.74 -2.86 -4.69
N PRO A 500 -26.71 -3.66 -5.17
CA PRO A 500 -26.74 -5.10 -4.90
C PRO A 500 -25.62 -5.81 -5.68
N ARG A 501 -24.97 -6.79 -5.06
CA ARG A 501 -23.92 -7.61 -5.67
C ARG A 501 -24.10 -9.07 -5.26
N ILE A 502 -23.92 -9.99 -6.21
CA ILE A 502 -23.91 -11.43 -5.95
C ILE A 502 -22.73 -12.06 -6.68
N SER A 503 -22.03 -12.95 -6.01
CA SER A 503 -20.98 -13.78 -6.60
C SER A 503 -21.17 -15.24 -6.20
N LEU A 504 -20.82 -16.12 -7.12
CA LEU A 504 -20.93 -17.57 -6.97
C LEU A 504 -19.63 -18.19 -7.46
N SER A 505 -19.08 -19.10 -6.66
CA SER A 505 -17.93 -19.91 -7.03
C SER A 505 -18.24 -21.38 -6.77
N TYR A 506 -17.90 -22.21 -7.74
CA TYR A 506 -18.00 -23.66 -7.68
C TYR A 506 -16.61 -24.21 -7.99
N ASN A 507 -15.94 -24.77 -6.98
CA ASN A 507 -14.58 -25.30 -7.07
C ASN A 507 -14.56 -26.78 -7.39
#